data_AF-A0A6J6FDR4-F1
#
_entry.id   AF-A0A6J6FDR4-F1
#
_cell.length_a   1.000
_cell.length_b   1.000
_cell.length_c   1.000
_cell.angle_alpha   90.00
_cell.angle_beta   90.00
_cell.angle_gamma   90.00
#
_symmetry.space_group_name_H-M   'P 1'
#
loop_
_entity.id
_entity.type
_entity.pdbx_description
1 polymer ?
#
loop_
_entity_poly.entity_id
_entity_poly.type
_entity_poly.pdbx_seq_one_letter_code
_entity_poly.pdbx_strand_id
1 'polypeptide(L)'
;MYRRCAIPGCDRHVSLTEPHHLRFWEHGGGTDLSNLLPLCKHHHDRLHAEQWDVEMAPDRSLIIRRGGEVIMTTGPPTTQWA
;
A
#
# COMPACT_ATOMS: atom_id res chain seq x y z
N MET A 1 5.02 -2.71 11.87
CA MET A 1 5.35 -3.46 10.64
C MET A 1 4.09 -4.16 10.14
N TYR A 2 3.89 -4.30 8.82
CA TYR A 2 2.71 -4.95 8.24
C TYR A 2 2.68 -6.44 8.57
N ARG A 3 1.52 -6.95 8.97
CA ARG A 3 1.27 -8.40 9.14
C ARG A 3 0.42 -8.99 8.01
N ARG A 4 -0.23 -8.10 7.25
CA ARG A 4 -1.20 -8.41 6.20
C ARG A 4 -1.01 -7.44 5.03
N CYS A 5 -1.78 -7.62 3.97
CA CYS A 5 -1.92 -6.66 2.88
C CYS A 5 -2.15 -5.24 3.42
N ALA A 6 -1.49 -4.25 2.84
CA ALA A 6 -1.54 -2.86 3.29
C ALA A 6 -2.89 -2.17 3.08
N ILE A 7 -3.79 -2.78 2.30
CA ILE A 7 -5.17 -2.30 2.14
C ILE A 7 -5.99 -2.67 3.39
N PRO A 8 -6.56 -1.69 4.10
CA PRO A 8 -7.41 -1.94 5.26
C PRO A 8 -8.57 -2.88 4.96
N GLY A 9 -8.90 -3.73 5.93
CA GLY A 9 -9.90 -4.78 5.78
C GLY A 9 -9.45 -6.00 4.99
N CYS A 10 -8.28 -5.98 4.34
CA CYS A 10 -7.71 -7.18 3.73
C CYS A 10 -6.97 -8.03 4.76
N ASP A 11 -7.38 -9.29 4.90
CA ASP A 11 -6.82 -10.20 5.89
C ASP A 11 -5.65 -11.06 5.35
N ARG A 12 -5.34 -10.97 4.05
CA ARG A 12 -4.28 -11.77 3.41
C ARG A 12 -2.94 -11.55 4.12
N HIS A 13 -2.35 -12.65 4.60
CA HIS A 13 -1.09 -12.61 5.34
C HIS A 13 0.05 -12.01 4.50
N VAL A 14 0.98 -11.30 5.14
CA VAL A 14 2.10 -10.61 4.47
C VAL A 14 2.98 -11.56 3.64
N SER A 15 3.08 -12.84 4.01
CA SER A 15 3.81 -13.85 3.22
C SER A 15 3.16 -14.18 1.86
N LEU A 16 1.95 -13.71 1.62
CA LEU A 16 1.18 -13.90 0.39
C LEU A 16 0.99 -12.57 -0.36
N THR A 17 1.92 -11.64 -0.15
CA THR A 17 1.94 -10.31 -0.74
C THR A 17 3.17 -10.13 -1.63
N GLU A 18 3.06 -9.17 -2.54
CA GLU A 18 4.12 -8.69 -3.41
C GLU A 18 4.46 -7.25 -3.01
N PRO A 19 5.74 -6.82 -3.14
CA PRO A 19 6.13 -5.44 -2.92
C PRO A 19 5.59 -4.57 -4.06
N HIS A 20 4.81 -3.55 -3.71
CA HIS A 20 4.32 -2.53 -4.62
C HIS A 20 5.08 -1.23 -4.43
N HIS A 21 5.66 -0.69 -5.50
CA HIS A 21 6.34 0.60 -5.51
C HIS A 21 5.35 1.76 -5.52
N LEU A 22 5.47 2.68 -4.55
CA LEU A 22 4.67 3.91 -4.51
C LEU A 22 5.10 4.90 -5.59
N ARG A 23 6.40 5.17 -5.69
CA ARG A 23 7.02 5.73 -6.89
C ARG A 23 7.47 4.56 -7.75
N PHE A 24 6.89 4.41 -8.92
CA PHE A 24 7.22 3.30 -9.81
C PHE A 24 8.71 3.25 -10.16
N TRP A 25 9.21 2.02 -10.31
CA TRP A 25 10.60 1.76 -10.67
C TRP A 25 11.00 2.47 -11.97
N GLU A 26 10.13 2.47 -12.98
CA GLU A 26 10.37 3.16 -14.27
C GLU A 26 10.52 4.69 -14.13
N HIS A 27 10.04 5.26 -13.02
CA HIS A 27 10.19 6.67 -12.69
C HIS A 27 11.35 6.92 -11.71
N GLY A 28 12.24 5.95 -11.52
CA GLY A 28 13.38 6.02 -10.61
C GLY A 28 13.05 5.72 -9.14
N GLY A 29 11.96 5.01 -8.87
CA GLY A 29 11.62 4.54 -7.53
C GLY A 29 12.53 3.41 -7.03
N GLY A 30 13.04 3.56 -5.80
CA GLY A 30 13.90 2.57 -5.15
C GLY A 30 13.17 1.31 -4.70
N THR A 31 13.92 0.24 -4.49
CA THR A 31 13.42 -1.01 -3.87
C THR A 31 13.83 -1.01 -2.40
N ASP A 32 13.16 -0.17 -1.61
CA ASP A 32 13.43 0.02 -0.18
C ASP A 32 12.11 0.19 0.58
N LEU A 33 12.14 -0.02 1.90
CA LEU A 33 10.92 -0.03 2.72
C LEU A 33 10.19 1.33 2.78
N SER A 34 10.84 2.43 2.39
CA SER A 34 10.20 3.75 2.32
C SER A 34 9.40 3.94 1.03
N ASN A 35 9.60 3.09 0.02
CA ASN A 35 8.90 3.13 -1.25
C ASN A 35 8.02 1.88 -1.53
N LEU A 36 8.01 0.89 -0.64
CA LEU A 36 7.33 -0.39 -0.87
C LEU A 36 6.17 -0.67 0.08
N LEU A 37 5.01 -1.06 -0.46
CA LEU A 37 3.88 -1.60 0.30
C LEU A 37 3.68 -3.10 0.01
N PRO A 38 3.42 -3.94 1.03
CA PRO A 38 3.01 -5.32 0.80
C PRO A 38 1.54 -5.37 0.36
N LEU A 39 1.28 -5.78 -0.87
CA LEU A 39 -0.08 -5.95 -1.40
C LEU A 39 -0.33 -7.39 -1.84
N CYS A 40 -1.50 -7.95 -1.52
CA CYS A 40 -1.88 -9.22 -2.12
C CYS A 40 -2.08 -9.04 -3.64
N LYS A 41 -1.92 -10.11 -4.41
CA LYS A 41 -2.06 -10.07 -5.88
C LYS A 41 -3.31 -9.30 -6.35
N HIS A 42 -4.47 -9.56 -5.73
CA HIS A 42 -5.72 -8.88 -6.06
C HIS A 42 -5.63 -7.35 -5.92
N HIS A 43 -5.11 -6.86 -4.79
CA HIS A 43 -4.97 -5.41 -4.58
C HIS A 43 -3.82 -4.84 -5.40
N HIS A 44 -2.73 -5.58 -5.58
CA HIS A 44 -1.62 -5.15 -6.43
C HIS A 44 -2.09 -4.89 -7.86
N ASP A 45 -2.80 -5.86 -8.46
CA ASP A 45 -3.36 -5.74 -9.81
C ASP A 45 -4.38 -4.58 -9.90
N ARG A 46 -5.22 -4.40 -8.87
CA ARG A 46 -6.22 -3.30 -8.84
C ARG A 46 -5.60 -1.92 -8.75
N LEU A 47 -4.57 -1.73 -7.91
CA LEU A 47 -3.90 -0.43 -7.80
C LEU A 47 -3.30 -0.01 -9.15
N HIS A 48 -2.69 -0.95 -9.88
CA HIS A 48 -2.19 -0.71 -11.23
C HIS A 48 -3.31 -0.43 -12.24
N ALA A 49 -4.34 -1.28 -12.27
CA ALA A 49 -5.42 -1.18 -13.27
C ALA A 49 -6.27 0.09 -13.08
N GLU A 50 -6.55 0.46 -11.84
CA GLU A 50 -7.38 1.61 -11.51
C GLU A 50 -6.56 2.89 -11.23
N GLN A 51 -5.23 2.82 -11.34
CA GLN A 51 -4.30 3.94 -11.10
C GLN A 51 -4.57 4.65 -9.77
N TRP A 52 -4.67 3.86 -8.70
CA TRP A 52 -4.84 4.43 -7.37
C TRP A 52 -3.56 5.14 -6.94
N ASP A 53 -3.72 6.29 -6.31
CA ASP A 53 -2.62 7.05 -5.72
C ASP A 53 -2.53 6.70 -4.22
N VAL A 54 -1.32 6.41 -3.77
CA VAL A 54 -1.06 6.04 -2.38
C VAL A 54 0.11 6.86 -1.84
N GLU A 55 -0.19 7.70 -0.86
CA GLU A 55 0.80 8.42 -0.08
C GLU A 55 1.09 7.68 1.21
N MET A 56 2.38 7.53 1.54
CA MET A 56 2.83 6.92 2.79
C MET A 56 3.62 7.93 3.62
N ALA A 57 3.17 8.18 4.85
CA ALA A 57 3.88 9.00 5.82
C ALA A 57 5.05 8.24 6.47
N PRO A 58 5.95 8.91 7.21
CA PRO A 58 7.10 8.26 7.85
C PRO A 58 6.74 7.15 8.85
N ASP A 59 5.59 7.24 9.52
CA ASP A 59 5.06 6.21 10.43
C ASP A 59 4.31 5.08 9.69
N ARG A 60 4.27 5.16 8.36
CA ARG A 60 3.60 4.27 7.42
C ARG A 60 2.06 4.29 7.50
N SER A 61 1.49 5.34 8.06
CA SER A 61 0.10 5.70 7.77
C SER A 61 -0.06 6.02 6.28
N LEU A 62 -1.23 5.69 5.74
CA LEU A 62 -1.54 5.76 4.31
C LEU A 62 -2.73 6.68 4.05
N ILE A 63 -2.64 7.45 2.97
CA ILE A 63 -3.78 8.07 2.30
C ILE A 63 -3.91 7.38 0.93
N ILE A 64 -5.08 6.82 0.66
CA ILE A 64 -5.35 6.10 -0.60
C ILE A 64 -6.42 6.88 -1.36
N ARG A 65 -6.12 7.22 -2.61
CA ARG A 65 -7.00 7.96 -3.50
C ARG A 65 -7.34 7.17 -4.75
N ARG A 66 -8.57 7.37 -5.23
CA ARG A 66 -9.04 6.86 -6.52
C ARG A 66 -9.70 7.99 -7.28
N GLY A 67 -9.18 8.31 -8.47
CA GLY A 67 -9.67 9.45 -9.26
C GLY A 67 -9.51 10.80 -8.53
N GLY A 68 -8.50 10.93 -7.67
CA GLY A 68 -8.25 12.13 -6.86
C GLY A 68 -9.05 12.21 -5.56
N GLU A 69 -10.07 11.37 -5.37
CA GLU A 69 -10.84 11.33 -4.13
C GLU A 69 -10.19 10.43 -3.09
N VAL A 70 -10.10 10.91 -1.84
CA VAL A 70 -9.65 10.09 -0.72
C VAL A 70 -10.72 9.04 -0.42
N ILE A 71 -10.41 7.78 -0.68
CA ILE A 71 -11.31 6.66 -0.39
C ILE A 71 -11.01 6.01 0.96
N MET A 72 -9.79 6.20 1.48
CA MET A 72 -9.35 5.55 2.70
C MET A 72 -8.14 6.24 3.32
N THR A 73 -8.11 6.26 4.65
CA THR A 73 -6.94 6.66 5.44
C THR A 73 -6.67 5.60 6.49
N THR A 74 -5.42 5.52 6.96
CA THR A 74 -5.01 4.51 7.92
C THR A 74 -4.11 5.11 8.99
N GLY A 75 -4.05 4.46 10.16
CA GLY A 75 -2.95 4.67 11.09
C GLY A 75 -1.70 3.88 10.69
N PRO A 76 -0.64 3.92 11.52
CA PRO A 76 0.51 3.04 11.37
C PRO A 76 0.11 1.56 11.26
N PRO A 77 0.94 0.70 10.65
CA PRO A 77 0.64 -0.73 10.51
C PRO A 77 0.40 -1.45 11.84
N THR A 78 0.92 -0.93 12.95
CA THR A 78 0.68 -1.50 14.29
C THR A 78 -0.75 -1.28 14.78
N THR A 79 -1.47 -0.31 14.23
CA THR A 79 -2.84 0.06 14.64
C THR A 79 -3.87 -0.19 13.55
N GLN A 80 -3.47 -0.57 12.33
CA GLN A 80 -4.38 -0.86 11.21
C GLN A 80 -5.31 -2.08 11.42
N TRP A 81 -4.97 -2.96 12.38
CA TRP A 81 -5.73 -4.19 12.66
C TRP A 81 -5.93 -4.42 14.16
N ALA A 82 -5.88 -3.35 14.95
CA ALA A 82 -6.22 -3.36 16.37
C ALA A 82 -7.73 -3.33 16.58
#